data_AF-A0A351R4D0-F1
#
_entry.id   AF-A0A351R4D0-F1
#
_cell.length_a   1.000
_cell.length_b   1.000
_cell.length_c   1.000
_cell.angle_alpha   90.00
_cell.angle_beta   90.00
_cell.angle_gamma   90.00
#
_symmetry.space_group_name_H-M   'P 1'
#
loop_
_entity.id
_entity.type
_entity.pdbx_description
1 polymer ?
#
loop_
_entity_poly.entity_id
_entity_poly.type
_entity_poly.pdbx_seq_one_letter_code
_entity_poly.pdbx_strand_id
1 'polypeptide(L)'
;MALCWSFEKICPNRYRLVIIDKVLGCGHSTRALWAPGYESRRLRDIIQASWYLNSNGKLRVDLTDHMVTILDQIKSDALAHGFDI
;
A
#
# COMPACT_ATOMS: atom_id res chain seq x y z
N MET A 1 -15.72 6.99 0.39
CA MET A 1 -14.92 5.75 0.44
C MET A 1 -13.71 6.04 1.29
N ALA A 2 -13.42 5.24 2.32
CA ALA A 2 -12.14 5.35 3.02
C ALA A 2 -11.18 4.43 2.27
N LEU A 3 -10.26 4.96 1.48
CA LEU A 3 -9.26 4.13 0.83
C LEU A 3 -8.18 3.74 1.84
N CYS A 4 -7.58 2.57 1.70
CA CYS A 4 -6.41 2.22 2.49
C CYS A 4 -5.38 1.44 1.68
N TRP A 5 -4.14 1.61 2.08
CA TRP A 5 -3.03 0.83 1.53
C TRP A 5 -3.04 -0.55 2.15
N SER A 6 -3.04 -1.57 1.30
CA SER A 6 -2.97 -2.97 1.69
C SER A 6 -1.99 -3.68 0.77
N PHE A 7 -1.87 -4.99 0.94
CA PHE A 7 -1.00 -5.81 0.11
C PHE A 7 -1.70 -7.07 -0.31
N GLU A 8 -1.32 -7.58 -1.48
CA GLU A 8 -1.83 -8.83 -2.03
C GLU A 8 -0.67 -9.78 -2.29
N LYS A 9 -0.87 -11.07 -1.98
CA LYS A 9 0.10 -12.11 -2.25
C LYS A 9 -0.09 -12.64 -3.67
N ILE A 10 0.87 -12.40 -4.56
CA ILE A 10 0.85 -12.90 -5.94
C ILE A 10 1.45 -14.31 -6.02
N CYS A 11 2.55 -14.53 -5.30
CA CYS A 11 3.32 -15.78 -5.35
C CYS A 11 3.83 -16.13 -3.93
N PRO A 12 4.28 -17.38 -3.68
CA PRO A 12 4.75 -17.81 -2.36
C PRO A 12 5.77 -16.85 -1.72
N ASN A 13 6.64 -16.23 -2.52
CA ASN A 13 7.65 -15.25 -2.10
C ASN A 13 7.50 -13.89 -2.82
N ARG A 14 6.29 -13.47 -3.17
CA ARG A 14 6.07 -12.14 -3.77
C ARG A 14 4.74 -11.54 -3.34
N TYR A 15 4.83 -10.33 -2.82
CA TYR A 15 3.72 -9.50 -2.39
C TYR A 15 3.73 -8.21 -3.18
N ARG A 16 2.55 -7.71 -3.56
CA ARG A 16 2.39 -6.39 -4.17
C ARG A 16 1.62 -5.46 -3.25
N LEU A 17 1.93 -4.18 -3.34
CA LEU A 17 1.18 -3.12 -2.69
C LEU A 17 -0.05 -2.81 -3.53
N VAL A 18 -1.19 -2.60 -2.87
CA VAL A 18 -2.47 -2.29 -3.51
C VAL A 18 -3.24 -1.27 -2.69
N ILE A 19 -4.07 -0.46 -3.34
CA ILE A 19 -5.10 0.34 -2.69
C ILE A 19 -6.39 -0.46 -2.68
N ILE A 20 -7.06 -0.52 -1.53
CA ILE A 20 -8.37 -1.15 -1.38
C ILE A 20 -9.36 -0.15 -0.78
N ASP A 21 -10.66 -0.40 -0.99
CA ASP A 21 -11.72 0.33 -0.32
C ASP A 21 -11.98 -0.25 1.07
N LYS A 22 -11.77 0.55 2.11
CA LYS A 22 -12.01 0.23 3.52
C LYS A 22 -13.44 0.60 3.90
N VAL A 23 -14.43 -0.01 3.27
CA VAL A 23 -15.82 0.06 3.75
C VAL A 23 -16.10 -1.16 4.63
N LEU A 24 -16.18 -0.94 5.94
CA LEU A 24 -16.66 -1.93 6.92
C LEU A 24 -18.16 -2.18 6.67
N GLY A 25 -18.50 -3.26 5.95
CA GLY A 25 -19.88 -3.67 5.67
C GLY A 25 -19.96 -5.00 4.92
N CYS A 26 -21.11 -5.69 4.96
CA CYS A 26 -21.36 -7.08 4.54
C CYS A 26 -21.12 -7.41 3.03
N GLY A 27 -20.48 -6.53 2.27
CA GLY A 27 -20.20 -6.68 0.85
C GLY A 27 -18.72 -6.46 0.51
N HIS A 28 -17.81 -7.04 1.31
CA HIS A 28 -16.36 -6.96 1.10
C HIS A 28 -16.00 -7.41 -0.31
N SER A 29 -15.70 -6.45 -1.19
CA SER A 29 -14.85 -6.71 -2.34
C SER A 29 -13.44 -6.30 -1.94
N THR A 30 -12.64 -7.25 -1.46
CA THR A 30 -11.18 -7.14 -1.28
C THR A 30 -10.47 -7.00 -2.63
N ARG A 31 -11.07 -6.29 -3.58
CA ARG A 31 -10.56 -6.10 -4.92
C ARG A 31 -9.64 -4.90 -4.88
N ALA A 32 -8.38 -5.14 -5.25
CA ALA A 32 -7.42 -4.06 -5.48
C ALA A 32 -8.01 -3.06 -6.47
N LEU A 33 -8.19 -1.81 -6.03
CA LEU A 33 -8.62 -0.70 -6.87
C LEU A 33 -7.47 -0.22 -7.74
N TRP A 34 -6.27 -0.23 -7.17
CA TRP A 34 -5.08 0.24 -7.85
C TRP A 34 -3.84 -0.46 -7.30
N ALA A 35 -2.86 -0.66 -8.17
CA ALA A 35 -1.59 -1.29 -7.83
C ALA A 35 -0.46 -0.49 -8.47
N PRO A 36 0.36 0.23 -7.68
CA PRO A 36 1.47 1.04 -8.18
C PRO A 36 2.68 0.22 -8.67
N GLY A 37 2.61 -1.12 -8.62
CA GLY A 37 3.71 -2.00 -9.02
C GLY A 37 4.83 -2.15 -7.98
N TYR A 38 4.65 -1.64 -6.75
CA TYR A 38 5.59 -1.92 -5.66
C TYR A 38 5.46 -3.38 -5.23
N GLU A 39 6.51 -4.15 -5.47
CA GLU A 39 6.58 -5.57 -5.12
C GLU A 39 7.71 -5.84 -4.14
N SER A 40 7.44 -6.68 -3.17
CA SER A 40 8.45 -7.14 -2.22
C SER A 40 8.40 -8.64 -2.07
N ARG A 41 9.58 -9.25 -1.91
CA ARG A 41 9.70 -10.70 -1.64
C ARG A 41 9.51 -11.03 -0.17
N ARG A 42 9.57 -10.02 0.70
CA ARG A 42 9.50 -10.16 2.15
C ARG A 42 8.18 -9.60 2.64
N LEU A 43 7.41 -10.44 3.35
CA LEU A 43 6.15 -10.00 3.95
C LEU A 43 6.34 -8.81 4.91
N ARG A 44 7.44 -8.80 5.69
CA ARG A 44 7.72 -7.68 6.59
C ARG A 44 7.82 -6.34 5.87
N ASP A 45 8.48 -6.32 4.71
CA ASP A 45 8.76 -5.10 3.96
C ASP A 45 7.48 -4.51 3.37
N ILE A 46 6.61 -5.36 2.81
CA ILE A 46 5.32 -4.91 2.29
C ILE A 46 4.36 -4.45 3.39
N ILE A 47 4.40 -5.10 4.57
CA ILE A 47 3.63 -4.67 5.73
C ILE A 47 4.10 -3.29 6.17
N GLN A 48 5.42 -3.08 6.32
CA GLN A 48 5.96 -1.77 6.71
C GLN A 48 5.64 -0.67 5.69
N ALA A 49 5.75 -0.97 4.40
CA ALA A 49 5.33 -0.07 3.33
C ALA A 49 3.86 0.35 3.46
N SER A 50 2.96 -0.62 3.68
CA SER A 50 1.54 -0.34 3.88
C SER A 50 1.29 0.51 5.13
N TRP A 51 1.98 0.24 6.24
CA TRP A 51 1.84 1.01 7.48
C TRP A 51 2.35 2.44 7.35
N TYR A 52 3.50 2.62 6.70
CA TYR A 52 4.06 3.95 6.42
C TYR A 52 3.08 4.81 5.62
N LEU A 53 2.52 4.25 4.56
CA LEU A 53 1.57 4.95 3.70
C LEU A 53 0.25 5.27 4.41
N ASN A 54 -0.35 4.30 5.11
CA ASN A 54 -1.58 4.52 5.90
C ASN A 54 -1.37 5.50 7.07
N SER A 55 -0.15 5.62 7.59
CA SER A 55 0.17 6.54 8.68
C SER A 55 0.62 7.91 8.19
N ASN A 56 0.50 8.19 6.89
CA ASN A 56 0.96 9.43 6.26
C ASN A 56 2.44 9.73 6.57
N GLY A 57 3.28 8.70 6.59
CA GLY A 57 4.71 8.78 6.85
C GLY A 57 5.12 8.81 8.33
N LYS A 58 4.17 8.77 9.27
CA LYS A 58 4.48 8.78 10.72
C LYS A 58 5.11 7.48 11.23
N LEU A 59 4.79 6.34 10.63
CA LEU A 59 5.34 5.04 10.99
C LEU A 59 6.42 4.61 10.01
N ARG A 60 7.68 4.95 10.31
CA ARG A 60 8.86 4.50 9.57
C ARG A 60 9.62 3.46 10.40
N VAL A 61 9.23 2.19 10.27
CA VAL A 61 9.92 1.08 10.96
C VAL A 61 10.65 0.25 9.92
N ASP A 62 11.97 0.11 10.07
CA ASP A 62 12.82 -0.73 9.20
C ASP A 62 12.83 -0.34 7.70
N LEU A 63 12.33 0.84 7.35
CA LEU A 63 12.32 1.36 5.98
C LEU A 63 13.56 2.20 5.69
N THR A 64 14.31 1.78 4.67
CA THR A 64 15.45 2.53 4.15
C THR A 64 15.01 3.83 3.49
N ASP A 65 15.92 4.80 3.39
CA ASP A 65 15.64 6.08 2.73
C ASP A 65 15.14 5.91 1.29
N HIS A 66 15.79 5.01 0.55
CA HIS A 66 15.40 4.65 -0.81
C HIS A 66 13.96 4.12 -0.90
N MET A 67 13.56 3.24 0.03
CA MET A 67 12.18 2.73 0.08
C MET A 67 11.19 3.84 0.38
N VAL A 68 11.53 4.76 1.29
CA VAL A 68 10.69 5.90 1.61
C VAL A 68 10.47 6.79 0.39
N THR A 69 11.52 7.09 -0.38
CA THR A 69 11.40 7.86 -1.62
C THR A 69 10.43 7.20 -2.60
N ILE A 70 10.53 5.87 -2.78
CA ILE A 70 9.63 5.11 -3.66
C ILE A 70 8.19 5.19 -3.14
N LEU A 71 7.97 5.00 -1.84
CA LEU A 71 6.63 5.03 -1.25
C LEU A 71 6.00 6.43 -1.34
N ASP A 72 6.78 7.49 -1.13
CA ASP A 72 6.30 8.86 -1.26
C ASP A 72 5.92 9.20 -2.70
N GLN A 73 6.72 8.74 -3.67
CA GLN A 73 6.39 8.87 -5.09
C GLN A 73 5.09 8.13 -5.45
N ILE A 74 4.94 6.89 -4.96
CA ILE A 74 3.72 6.08 -5.15
C ILE A 74 2.49 6.76 -4.55
N LYS A 75 2.65 7.35 -3.36
CA LYS A 75 1.57 8.10 -2.71
C LYS A 75 1.19 9.34 -3.52
N SER A 76 2.17 10.08 -4.00
CA SER A 76 1.91 11.26 -4.84
C SER A 76 1.21 10.88 -6.15
N ASP A 77 1.59 9.75 -6.74
CA ASP A 77 0.97 9.21 -7.95
C ASP A 77 -0.48 8.77 -7.67
N ALA A 78 -0.74 8.13 -6.53
CA ALA A 78 -2.09 7.78 -6.09
C ALA A 78 -3.01 9.01 -5.97
N LEU A 79 -2.49 10.08 -5.35
CA LEU A 79 -3.19 11.36 -5.23
C LEU A 79 -3.46 11.99 -6.60
N ALA A 80 -2.50 11.93 -7.53
CA ALA A 80 -2.67 12.41 -8.89
C ALA A 80 -3.73 11.61 -9.67
N HIS A 81 -3.87 10.31 -9.36
CA HIS A 81 -4.93 9.45 -9.89
C HIS A 81 -6.30 9.67 -9.23
N GLY A 82 -6.40 10.54 -8.21
CA GLY A 82 -7.65 10.86 -7.53
C GLY A 82 -8.00 9.89 -6.39
N PHE A 83 -7.05 9.08 -5.92
CA PHE A 83 -7.23 8.28 -4.71
C PHE A 83 -6.96 9.16 -3.47
N ASP A 84 -8.02 9.55 -2.78
CA ASP A 84 -7.96 10.24 -1.48
C ASP A 84 -7.85 9.20 -0.35
N ILE A 85 -6.65 9.09 0.24
CA ILE A 85 -6.23 8.00 1.17
C ILE A 85 -5.80 8.58 2.51
#